data_AF-A0A2U1ASP9-F1
#
_entry.id   AF-A0A2U1ASP9-F1
#
_cell.length_a   1.000
_cell.length_b   1.000
_cell.length_c   1.000
_cell.angle_alpha   90.00
_cell.angle_beta   90.00
_cell.angle_gamma   90.00
#
_symmetry.space_group_name_H-M   'P 1'
#
loop_
_entity.id
_entity.type
_entity.pdbx_description
1 polymer ?
#
loop_
_entity_poly.entity_id
_entity_poly.type
_entity_poly.pdbx_seq_one_letter_code
_entity_poly.pdbx_strand_id
1 'polypeptide(L)'
;MKEQILSHLDNPGQLEKLYRANKSGFKQEFSGIYPQLQDKALAGFWYERLNYETEDVFWRFNREFLFVIIAALVAGILVKLPAIFPISEEFYYPRNLSFFVLPPLMAYFAWRNKLPANRIAFIAAITVVCALYINLLPDNQSDTLVLACIHLPLLLWVLLGVSYTGRELHLADKRLSFLRFNGDLAVMSALLVIAAGMLTGITIGLFALIGLRIEEFYFEYIVAFGLPAVPIVAAYLTQNNPQLVNKVSPVIAKIFSPLVLVMLVIYLGAIIYSGKDPYNDREFLLLFNVLLIGVMALIFFSVAESSNKSGAASGVWVLLLLSVVTVVVNGIALSAISFRISEWGITPNRVAVMGGNVLMLVHLLIVTVMLFKAATRKAAITEVGRSIVLYIPVYFFWTVVVVFLFPIMFGFK
;
A
#
# COMPACT_ATOMS: atom_id res chain seq x y z
N MET A 1 -32.73 3.62 -32.41
CA MET A 1 -32.70 3.82 -30.94
C MET A 1 -33.81 4.77 -30.49
N LYS A 2 -33.95 5.95 -31.11
CA LYS A 2 -35.06 6.89 -30.90
C LYS A 2 -36.45 6.24 -30.79
N GLU A 3 -36.84 5.43 -31.77
CA GLU A 3 -38.15 4.74 -31.77
C GLU A 3 -38.34 3.78 -30.59
N GLN A 4 -37.28 3.09 -30.18
CA GLN A 4 -37.31 2.17 -29.03
C GLN A 4 -37.43 2.92 -27.69
N ILE A 5 -36.87 4.13 -27.61
CA ILE A 5 -37.05 4.99 -26.44
C ILE A 5 -38.51 5.47 -26.38
N LEU A 6 -39.05 5.95 -27.51
CA LEU A 6 -40.44 6.41 -27.61
C LEU A 6 -41.46 5.30 -27.29
N SER A 7 -41.23 4.08 -27.75
CA SER A 7 -42.12 2.93 -27.49
C SER A 7 -42.11 2.43 -26.04
N HIS A 8 -41.13 2.85 -25.24
CA HIS A 8 -40.92 2.37 -23.87
C HIS A 8 -40.81 3.50 -22.83
N LEU A 9 -41.34 4.69 -23.15
CA LEU A 9 -41.26 5.88 -22.28
C LEU A 9 -41.80 5.67 -20.87
N ASP A 10 -42.77 4.78 -20.69
CA ASP A 10 -43.38 4.51 -19.39
C ASP A 10 -42.85 3.19 -18.76
N ASN A 11 -41.80 2.60 -19.35
CA ASN A 11 -41.17 1.37 -18.87
C ASN A 11 -39.71 1.62 -18.43
N PRO A 12 -39.47 1.98 -17.15
CA PRO A 12 -38.13 2.30 -16.65
C PRO A 12 -37.13 1.14 -16.80
N GLY A 13 -37.60 -0.10 -16.68
CA GLY A 13 -36.75 -1.30 -16.81
C GLY A 13 -36.19 -1.46 -18.22
N GLN A 14 -36.97 -1.13 -19.26
CA GLN A 14 -36.46 -1.17 -20.63
C GLN A 14 -35.58 0.03 -20.99
N LEU A 15 -35.91 1.23 -20.53
CA LEU A 15 -35.06 2.39 -20.71
C LEU A 15 -33.67 2.18 -20.08
N GLU A 16 -33.61 1.57 -18.89
CA GLU A 16 -32.33 1.22 -18.26
C GLU A 16 -31.55 0.17 -19.08
N LYS A 17 -32.21 -0.83 -19.67
CA LYS A 17 -31.55 -1.80 -20.56
C LYS A 17 -30.97 -1.14 -21.81
N LEU A 18 -31.72 -0.25 -22.45
CA LEU A 18 -31.27 0.51 -23.62
C LEU A 18 -30.07 1.41 -23.26
N TYR A 19 -30.14 2.11 -22.12
CA TYR A 19 -29.03 2.91 -21.59
C TYR A 19 -27.78 2.08 -21.31
N ARG A 20 -27.93 0.89 -20.70
CA ARG A 20 -26.79 0.00 -20.39
C ARG A 20 -26.15 -0.59 -21.63
N ALA A 21 -26.93 -0.85 -22.68
CA ALA A 21 -26.43 -1.38 -23.93
C ALA A 21 -25.58 -0.35 -24.69
N ASN A 22 -25.98 0.92 -24.69
CA ASN A 22 -25.24 2.00 -25.34
C ASN A 22 -25.48 3.35 -24.66
N LYS A 23 -24.64 3.70 -23.70
CA LYS A 23 -24.80 4.92 -22.89
C LYS A 23 -24.71 6.22 -23.69
N SER A 24 -23.72 6.33 -24.58
CA SER A 24 -23.48 7.55 -25.37
C SER A 24 -24.59 7.76 -26.40
N GLY A 25 -24.95 6.72 -27.15
CA GLY A 25 -26.05 6.76 -28.11
C GLY A 25 -27.39 7.05 -27.44
N PHE A 26 -27.66 6.42 -26.30
CA PHE A 26 -28.89 6.69 -25.54
C PHE A 26 -28.95 8.14 -25.05
N LYS A 27 -27.87 8.68 -24.47
CA LYS A 27 -27.84 10.08 -24.01
C LYS A 27 -28.10 11.05 -25.17
N GLN A 28 -27.46 10.86 -26.32
CA GLN A 28 -27.63 11.73 -27.48
C GLN A 28 -29.06 11.72 -28.02
N GLU A 29 -29.63 10.54 -28.22
CA GLU A 29 -30.99 10.37 -28.75
C GLU A 29 -32.05 10.84 -27.76
N PHE A 30 -31.88 10.53 -26.47
CA PHE A 30 -32.79 10.95 -25.40
C PHE A 30 -32.82 12.47 -25.24
N SER A 31 -31.65 13.13 -25.23
CA SER A 31 -31.57 14.59 -25.17
C SER A 31 -32.20 15.26 -26.40
N GLY A 32 -32.14 14.62 -27.57
CA GLY A 32 -32.79 15.11 -28.79
C GLY A 32 -34.32 15.04 -28.78
N ILE A 33 -34.91 14.07 -28.06
CA ILE A 33 -36.37 13.91 -27.96
C ILE A 33 -36.98 14.55 -26.70
N TYR A 34 -36.18 14.82 -25.68
CA TYR A 34 -36.64 15.39 -24.41
C TYR A 34 -37.49 16.67 -24.56
N PRO A 35 -37.21 17.61 -25.47
CA PRO A 35 -38.06 18.79 -25.66
C PRO A 35 -39.53 18.47 -25.96
N GLN A 36 -39.81 17.28 -26.50
CA GLN A 36 -41.15 16.80 -26.84
C GLN A 36 -41.82 16.00 -25.69
N LEU A 37 -41.13 15.82 -24.57
CA LEU A 37 -41.49 14.89 -23.48
C LEU A 37 -41.47 15.56 -22.09
N GLN A 38 -41.44 16.88 -22.03
CA GLN A 38 -41.28 17.67 -20.79
C GLN A 38 -42.44 17.47 -19.80
N ASP A 39 -43.59 17.02 -20.29
CA ASP A 39 -44.80 16.72 -19.52
C ASP A 39 -44.74 15.38 -18.76
N LYS A 40 -43.76 14.52 -19.07
CA LYS A 40 -43.59 13.21 -18.42
C LYS A 40 -42.57 13.25 -17.29
N ALA A 41 -43.00 12.94 -16.06
CA ALA A 41 -42.14 12.86 -14.89
C ALA A 41 -40.94 11.91 -15.07
N LEU A 42 -41.14 10.77 -15.73
CA LEU A 42 -40.08 9.79 -16.00
C LEU A 42 -39.05 10.33 -17.00
N ALA A 43 -39.48 11.15 -17.96
CA ALA A 43 -38.58 11.81 -18.89
C ALA A 43 -37.75 12.91 -18.21
N GLY A 44 -38.37 13.66 -17.28
CA GLY A 44 -37.69 14.61 -16.41
C GLY A 44 -36.58 13.94 -15.58
N PHE A 45 -36.89 12.81 -14.93
CA PHE A 45 -35.89 12.04 -14.18
C PHE A 45 -34.69 11.61 -15.05
N TRP A 46 -34.96 11.07 -16.25
CA TRP A 46 -33.90 10.65 -17.16
C TRP A 46 -33.08 11.83 -17.68
N TYR A 47 -33.71 12.97 -17.98
CA TYR A 47 -33.00 14.16 -18.41
C TYR A 47 -32.02 14.66 -17.34
N GLU A 48 -32.48 14.79 -16.10
CA GLU A 48 -31.62 15.14 -14.96
C GLU A 48 -30.51 14.11 -14.81
N ARG A 49 -30.81 12.81 -14.82
CA ARG A 49 -29.81 11.74 -14.67
C ARG A 49 -28.75 11.72 -15.78
N LEU A 50 -29.13 12.04 -17.03
CA LEU A 50 -28.23 11.98 -18.19
C LEU A 50 -27.40 13.25 -18.34
N ASN A 51 -27.95 14.40 -17.96
CA ASN A 51 -27.32 15.71 -18.06
C ASN A 51 -26.77 16.22 -16.73
N TYR A 52 -26.87 15.42 -15.66
CA TYR A 52 -26.11 15.64 -14.44
C TYR A 52 -24.62 15.58 -14.78
N GLU A 53 -24.03 16.76 -14.94
CA GLU A 53 -22.60 16.92 -14.85
C GLU A 53 -22.27 16.77 -13.37
N THR A 54 -21.68 15.63 -13.00
CA THR A 54 -20.88 15.60 -11.78
C THR A 54 -19.90 16.76 -11.91
N GLU A 55 -19.97 17.75 -11.03
CA GLU A 55 -18.86 18.69 -10.86
C GLU A 55 -17.63 17.81 -10.70
N ASP A 56 -16.77 17.73 -11.72
CA ASP A 56 -15.56 16.95 -11.67
C ASP A 56 -14.58 17.72 -10.77
N VAL A 57 -14.80 17.60 -9.45
CA VAL A 57 -14.05 18.23 -8.36
C VAL A 57 -12.68 17.55 -8.20
N PHE A 58 -11.97 17.27 -9.29
CA PHE A 58 -10.65 16.64 -9.21
C PHE A 58 -9.58 17.64 -8.73
N TRP A 59 -9.75 18.93 -9.02
CA TRP A 59 -8.74 19.96 -8.73
C TRP A 59 -9.36 21.24 -8.15
N ARG A 60 -10.24 21.11 -7.16
CA ARG A 60 -10.67 22.29 -6.40
C ARG A 60 -9.51 22.77 -5.56
N PHE A 61 -8.99 23.97 -5.88
CA PHE A 61 -7.95 24.64 -5.12
C PHE A 61 -8.51 25.01 -3.72
N ASN A 62 -8.47 24.05 -2.81
CA ASN A 62 -8.95 24.18 -1.43
C ASN A 62 -7.75 24.16 -0.47
N ARG A 63 -8.02 24.35 0.82
CA ARG A 63 -6.95 24.35 1.85
C ARG A 63 -6.20 23.02 1.91
N GLU A 64 -6.87 21.89 1.61
CA GLU A 64 -6.21 20.58 1.59
C GLU A 64 -5.21 20.47 0.44
N PHE A 65 -5.60 20.95 -0.75
CA PHE A 65 -4.74 20.94 -1.93
C PHE A 65 -3.50 21.82 -1.74
N LEU A 66 -3.67 23.01 -1.14
CA LEU A 66 -2.55 23.87 -0.77
C LEU A 66 -1.61 23.18 0.23
N PHE A 67 -2.16 22.47 1.22
CA PHE A 67 -1.35 21.70 2.17
C PHE A 67 -0.51 20.64 1.44
N VAL A 68 -1.10 19.91 0.47
CA VAL A 68 -0.40 18.89 -0.31
C VAL A 68 0.76 19.48 -1.11
N ILE A 69 0.56 20.63 -1.74
CA ILE A 69 1.64 21.35 -2.45
C ILE A 69 2.78 21.70 -1.48
N ILE A 70 2.46 22.29 -0.33
CA ILE A 70 3.47 22.67 0.66
C ILE A 70 4.21 21.42 1.16
N ALA A 71 3.48 20.35 1.49
CA ALA A 71 4.04 19.08 1.93
C ALA A 71 4.98 18.45 0.89
N ALA A 72 4.60 18.47 -0.39
CA ALA A 72 5.42 18.02 -1.50
C ALA A 72 6.71 18.85 -1.66
N LEU A 73 6.61 20.18 -1.58
CA LEU A 73 7.77 21.06 -1.64
C LEU A 73 8.72 20.84 -0.48
N VAL A 74 8.20 20.70 0.75
CA VAL A 74 9.01 20.36 1.93
C VAL A 74 9.71 19.03 1.74
N ALA A 75 9.01 18.00 1.24
CA ALA A 75 9.60 16.70 0.97
C ALA A 75 10.75 16.76 -0.05
N GLY A 76 10.59 17.53 -1.13
CA GLY A 76 11.66 17.76 -2.11
C GLY A 76 12.85 18.54 -1.55
N ILE A 77 12.61 19.56 -0.71
CA ILE A 77 13.68 20.27 0.01
C ILE A 77 14.45 19.31 0.92
N LEU A 78 13.75 18.43 1.66
CA LEU A 78 14.38 17.44 2.53
C LEU A 78 15.28 16.47 1.75
N VAL A 79 14.88 16.05 0.54
CA VAL A 79 15.72 15.24 -0.35
C VAL A 79 16.98 16.00 -0.77
N LYS A 80 16.86 17.30 -1.08
CA LYS A 80 18.00 18.13 -1.53
C LYS A 80 18.87 18.68 -0.41
N LEU A 81 18.62 18.36 0.86
CA LEU A 81 19.45 18.83 1.98
C LEU A 81 20.95 18.53 1.81
N PRO A 82 21.40 17.35 1.34
CA PRO A 82 22.82 17.08 1.08
C PRO A 82 23.46 17.95 -0.01
N ALA A 83 22.66 18.52 -0.91
CA ALA A 83 23.16 19.47 -1.91
C ALA A 83 23.25 20.90 -1.36
N ILE A 84 22.48 21.22 -0.32
CA ILE A 84 22.43 22.54 0.32
C ILE A 84 23.45 22.63 1.46
N PHE A 85 23.61 21.55 2.21
CA PHE A 85 24.54 21.42 3.33
C PHE A 85 25.63 20.40 2.98
N PRO A 86 26.88 20.57 3.44
CA PRO A 86 27.99 19.66 3.11
C PRO A 86 27.88 18.33 3.87
N ILE A 87 26.83 17.57 3.58
CA ILE A 87 26.50 16.27 4.18
C ILE A 87 26.69 15.20 3.10
N SER A 88 27.36 14.10 3.43
CA SER A 88 27.50 12.98 2.51
C SER A 88 26.13 12.36 2.18
N GLU A 89 25.87 12.13 0.90
CA GLU A 89 24.67 11.45 0.41
C GLU A 89 24.56 10.01 0.94
N GLU A 90 25.69 9.30 0.99
CA GLU A 90 25.78 7.92 1.51
C GLU A 90 25.43 7.85 2.99
N PHE A 91 25.75 8.89 3.75
CA PHE A 91 25.35 9.01 5.15
C PHE A 91 23.86 9.35 5.28
N TYR A 92 23.38 10.32 4.49
CA TYR A 92 22.09 10.95 4.68
C TYR A 92 20.92 10.09 4.18
N TYR A 93 20.97 9.58 2.95
CA TYR A 93 19.81 8.95 2.33
C TYR A 93 19.37 7.65 3.02
N PRO A 94 20.24 6.68 3.35
CA PRO A 94 19.82 5.43 3.98
C PRO A 94 19.15 5.68 5.34
N ARG A 95 19.62 6.68 6.08
CA ARG A 95 19.11 7.04 7.41
C ARG A 95 17.79 7.81 7.34
N ASN A 96 17.60 8.62 6.30
CA ASN A 96 16.53 9.62 6.28
C ASN A 96 15.39 9.40 5.27
N LEU A 97 15.49 8.39 4.39
CA LEU A 97 14.51 8.14 3.33
C LEU A 97 13.05 8.12 3.79
N SER A 98 12.79 7.51 4.94
CA SER A 98 11.44 7.41 5.52
C SER A 98 10.87 8.75 6.00
N PHE A 99 11.73 9.72 6.36
CA PHE A 99 11.31 11.05 6.83
C PHE A 99 10.93 12.01 5.71
N PHE A 100 11.25 11.70 4.45
CA PHE A 100 10.88 12.56 3.33
C PHE A 100 9.36 12.51 3.08
N VAL A 101 8.73 11.36 3.35
CA VAL A 101 7.32 11.11 2.98
C VAL A 101 6.43 10.91 4.20
N LEU A 102 6.85 10.12 5.19
CA LEU A 102 5.97 9.71 6.28
C LEU A 102 5.58 10.87 7.21
N PRO A 103 6.49 11.78 7.63
CA PRO A 103 6.12 12.95 8.44
C PRO A 103 5.16 13.92 7.74
N PRO A 104 5.34 14.30 6.46
CA PRO A 104 4.33 15.07 5.74
C PRO A 104 2.95 14.38 5.70
N LEU A 105 2.91 13.06 5.45
CA LEU A 105 1.66 12.29 5.51
C LEU A 105 1.07 12.25 6.93
N MET A 106 1.90 12.11 7.96
CA MET A 106 1.47 12.16 9.35
C MET A 106 0.81 13.50 9.68
N ALA A 107 1.42 14.60 9.25
CA ALA A 107 0.88 15.94 9.40
C ALA A 107 -0.44 16.13 8.63
N TYR A 108 -0.53 15.62 7.39
CA TYR A 108 -1.75 15.62 6.59
C TYR A 108 -2.91 14.95 7.32
N PHE A 109 -2.72 13.72 7.79
CA PHE A 109 -3.77 12.99 8.52
C PHE A 109 -4.05 13.59 9.90
N ALA A 110 -3.04 14.11 10.59
CA ALA A 110 -3.24 14.80 11.86
C ALA A 110 -4.14 16.02 11.72
N TRP A 111 -3.95 16.81 10.67
CA TRP A 111 -4.76 17.95 10.33
C TRP A 111 -6.18 17.53 9.89
N ARG A 112 -6.28 16.61 8.92
CA ARG A 112 -7.56 16.13 8.38
C ARG A 112 -8.45 15.49 9.47
N ASN A 113 -7.86 14.71 10.36
CA ASN A 113 -8.56 14.03 11.45
C ASN A 113 -8.73 14.88 12.72
N LYS A 114 -8.29 16.15 12.70
CA LYS A 114 -8.38 17.10 13.84
C LYS A 114 -7.84 16.48 15.14
N LEU A 115 -6.64 15.92 15.08
CA LEU A 115 -6.00 15.31 16.24
C LEU A 115 -5.83 16.34 17.37
N PRO A 116 -6.01 15.92 18.64
CA PRO A 116 -5.73 16.80 19.77
C PRO A 116 -4.22 17.10 19.87
N ALA A 117 -3.87 18.29 20.33
CA ALA A 117 -2.50 18.80 20.35
C ALA A 117 -1.52 17.88 21.09
N ASN A 118 -1.95 17.23 22.17
CA ASN A 118 -1.14 16.27 22.91
C ASN A 118 -0.71 15.05 22.06
N ARG A 119 -1.58 14.55 21.19
CA ARG A 119 -1.25 13.44 20.27
C ARG A 119 -0.35 13.91 19.13
N ILE A 120 -0.56 15.12 18.62
CA ILE A 120 0.33 15.71 17.62
C ILE A 120 1.74 15.86 18.21
N ALA A 121 1.84 16.41 19.42
CA ALA A 121 3.11 16.56 20.14
C ALA A 121 3.79 15.20 20.38
N PHE A 122 3.02 14.16 20.75
CA PHE A 122 3.54 12.80 20.92
C PHE A 122 4.10 12.23 19.62
N ILE A 123 3.35 12.30 18.50
CA ILE A 123 3.80 11.81 17.19
C ILE A 123 5.04 12.58 16.73
N ALA A 124 5.04 13.91 16.87
CA ALA A 124 6.18 14.75 16.53
C ALA A 124 7.41 14.40 17.39
N ALA A 125 7.25 14.25 18.70
CA ALA A 125 8.33 13.90 19.61
C ALA A 125 8.96 12.54 19.24
N ILE A 126 8.16 11.50 19.00
CA ILE A 126 8.71 10.20 18.59
C ILE A 126 9.41 10.30 17.22
N THR A 127 8.84 11.02 16.27
CA THR A 127 9.46 11.22 14.94
C THR A 127 10.82 11.90 15.07
N VAL A 128 10.91 12.94 15.91
CA VAL A 128 12.16 13.65 16.20
C VAL A 128 13.16 12.74 16.91
N VAL A 129 12.74 11.97 17.92
CA VAL A 129 13.61 11.00 18.61
C VAL A 129 14.16 9.98 17.63
N CYS A 130 13.33 9.47 16.71
CA CYS A 130 13.76 8.53 15.68
C CYS A 130 14.79 9.17 14.73
N ALA A 131 14.53 10.40 14.28
CA ALA A 131 15.44 11.14 13.40
C ALA A 131 16.79 11.42 14.08
N LEU A 132 16.77 11.88 15.34
CA LEU A 132 17.99 12.09 16.11
C LEU A 132 18.73 10.78 16.33
N TYR A 133 18.05 9.74 16.80
CA TYR A 133 18.65 8.45 17.07
C TYR A 133 19.37 7.88 15.84
N ILE A 134 18.70 7.78 14.68
CA ILE A 134 19.29 7.18 13.49
C ILE A 134 20.48 8.00 12.96
N ASN A 135 20.45 9.33 13.07
CA ASN A 135 21.55 10.19 12.64
C ASN A 135 22.70 10.26 13.65
N LEU A 136 22.48 9.87 14.92
CA LEU A 136 23.52 9.78 15.95
C LEU A 136 24.21 8.42 16.01
N LEU A 137 23.68 7.39 15.33
CA LEU A 137 24.34 6.09 15.25
C LEU A 137 25.71 6.21 14.55
N PRO A 138 26.74 5.47 14.99
CA PRO A 138 28.08 5.52 14.39
C PRO A 138 28.05 5.28 12.88
N ASP A 139 28.92 5.98 12.15
CA ASP A 139 29.05 5.82 10.71
C ASP A 139 30.11 4.78 10.36
N ASN A 140 29.74 3.51 10.50
CA ASN A 140 30.66 2.38 10.32
C ASN A 140 30.11 1.29 9.38
N GLN A 141 29.07 1.61 8.60
CA GLN A 141 28.39 0.68 7.68
C GLN A 141 28.09 -0.69 8.30
N SER A 142 27.74 -0.70 9.59
CA SER A 142 27.43 -1.92 10.36
C SER A 142 26.14 -2.60 9.93
N ASP A 143 26.06 -3.92 10.13
CA ASP A 143 24.84 -4.69 9.89
C ASP A 143 23.68 -4.14 10.73
N THR A 144 23.95 -3.76 11.98
CA THR A 144 22.95 -3.14 12.87
C THR A 144 22.45 -1.79 12.39
N LEU A 145 23.29 -0.93 11.80
CA LEU A 145 22.86 0.32 11.19
C LEU A 145 21.95 0.06 10.00
N VAL A 146 22.34 -0.85 9.10
CA VAL A 146 21.53 -1.23 7.94
C VAL A 146 20.17 -1.77 8.39
N LEU A 147 20.15 -2.65 9.40
CA LEU A 147 18.92 -3.17 9.98
C LEU A 147 18.04 -2.07 10.56
N ALA A 148 18.60 -1.12 11.31
CA ALA A 148 17.86 0.00 11.87
C ALA A 148 17.24 0.87 10.76
N CYS A 149 18.01 1.18 9.70
CA CYS A 149 17.53 1.94 8.54
C CYS A 149 16.38 1.21 7.80
N ILE A 150 16.46 -0.11 7.63
CA ILE A 150 15.41 -0.91 6.97
C ILE A 150 14.13 -0.98 7.81
N HIS A 151 14.24 -1.07 9.14
CA HIS A 151 13.10 -1.23 10.04
C HIS A 151 12.46 0.10 10.44
N LEU A 152 13.20 1.21 10.39
CA LEU A 152 12.70 2.53 10.73
C LEU A 152 11.46 2.97 9.92
N PRO A 153 11.36 2.74 8.58
CA PRO A 153 10.13 2.98 7.84
C PRO A 153 8.91 2.28 8.44
N LEU A 154 9.04 1.05 8.94
CA LEU A 154 7.94 0.31 9.57
C LEU A 154 7.50 0.96 10.88
N LEU A 155 8.45 1.50 11.65
CA LEU A 155 8.16 2.22 12.90
C LEU A 155 7.37 3.50 12.63
N LEU A 156 7.83 4.33 11.67
CA LEU A 156 7.15 5.55 11.26
C LEU A 156 5.80 5.25 10.58
N TRP A 157 5.68 4.11 9.89
CA TRP A 157 4.42 3.65 9.31
C TRP A 157 3.37 3.33 10.38
N VAL A 158 3.76 2.79 11.54
CA VAL A 158 2.85 2.63 12.67
C VAL A 158 2.39 3.98 13.24
N LEU A 159 3.30 4.97 13.33
CA LEU A 159 2.92 6.34 13.73
C LEU A 159 1.98 7.01 12.72
N LEU A 160 2.16 6.74 11.42
CA LEU A 160 1.21 7.13 10.38
C LEU A 160 -0.15 6.46 10.58
N GLY A 161 -0.18 5.19 11.02
CA GLY A 161 -1.42 4.53 11.43
C GLY A 161 -2.12 5.24 12.59
N VAL A 162 -1.35 5.74 13.57
CA VAL A 162 -1.85 6.55 14.69
C VAL A 162 -2.45 7.87 14.22
N SER A 163 -1.80 8.56 13.28
CA SER A 163 -2.36 9.81 12.75
C SER A 163 -3.59 9.58 11.87
N TYR A 164 -3.60 8.50 11.09
CA TYR A 164 -4.71 8.10 10.21
C TYR A 164 -5.96 7.68 10.98
N THR A 165 -5.82 6.86 12.02
CA THR A 165 -6.96 6.30 12.77
C THR A 165 -7.59 7.30 13.74
N GLY A 166 -6.90 8.38 14.07
CA GLY A 166 -7.47 9.45 14.89
C GLY A 166 -7.71 9.02 16.34
N ARG A 167 -8.85 9.44 16.92
CA ARG A 167 -9.24 9.08 18.30
C ARG A 167 -9.66 7.62 18.45
N GLU A 168 -9.97 6.94 17.35
CA GLU A 168 -10.58 5.62 17.28
C GLU A 168 -9.57 4.47 17.11
N LEU A 169 -8.34 4.70 17.56
CA LEU A 169 -7.24 3.72 17.55
C LEU A 169 -7.58 2.35 18.14
N HIS A 170 -8.55 2.27 19.06
CA HIS A 170 -8.97 1.02 19.69
C HIS A 170 -9.93 0.20 18.81
N LEU A 171 -10.53 0.81 17.77
CA LEU A 171 -11.46 0.14 16.88
C LEU A 171 -10.71 -0.64 15.80
N ALA A 172 -10.95 -1.95 15.74
CA ALA A 172 -10.34 -2.82 14.74
C ALA A 172 -10.70 -2.39 13.31
N ASP A 173 -11.91 -1.92 13.07
CA ASP A 173 -12.38 -1.47 11.75
C ASP A 173 -11.58 -0.28 11.22
N LYS A 174 -11.23 0.69 12.09
CA LYS A 174 -10.41 1.84 11.68
C LYS A 174 -8.99 1.45 11.32
N ARG A 175 -8.41 0.52 12.07
CA ARG A 175 -7.09 -0.05 11.73
C ARG A 175 -7.15 -0.87 10.44
N LEU A 176 -8.27 -1.56 10.19
CA LEU A 176 -8.51 -2.26 8.92
C LEU A 176 -8.60 -1.26 7.76
N SER A 177 -9.28 -0.12 7.95
CA SER A 177 -9.31 0.97 6.97
C SER A 177 -7.92 1.54 6.70
N PHE A 178 -7.06 1.67 7.71
CA PHE A 178 -5.66 2.09 7.51
C PHE A 178 -4.90 1.11 6.61
N LEU A 179 -5.02 -0.21 6.86
CA LEU A 179 -4.37 -1.20 5.99
C LEU A 179 -4.92 -1.17 4.55
N ARG A 180 -6.24 -0.97 4.37
CA ARG A 180 -6.84 -0.80 3.03
C ARG A 180 -6.29 0.44 2.32
N PHE A 181 -6.23 1.56 3.04
CA PHE A 181 -5.63 2.80 2.56
C PHE A 181 -4.20 2.59 2.06
N ASN A 182 -3.38 1.78 2.72
CA ASN A 182 -2.02 1.51 2.26
C ASN A 182 -1.98 0.79 0.90
N GLY A 183 -2.91 -0.12 0.63
CA GLY A 183 -3.05 -0.74 -0.70
C GLY A 183 -3.44 0.27 -1.76
N ASP A 184 -4.46 1.07 -1.46
CA ASP A 184 -4.95 2.12 -2.35
C ASP A 184 -3.87 3.17 -2.63
N LEU A 185 -3.10 3.54 -1.61
CA LEU A 185 -1.94 4.43 -1.71
C LEU A 185 -0.85 3.84 -2.59
N ALA A 186 -0.52 2.56 -2.42
CA ALA A 186 0.49 1.88 -3.22
C ALA A 186 0.08 1.81 -4.70
N VAL A 187 -1.18 1.45 -4.98
CA VAL A 187 -1.72 1.42 -6.35
C VAL A 187 -1.71 2.81 -6.98
N MET A 188 -2.23 3.84 -6.29
CA MET A 188 -2.21 5.21 -6.83
C MET A 188 -0.79 5.72 -7.04
N SER A 189 0.11 5.45 -6.10
CA SER A 189 1.52 5.85 -6.24
C SER A 189 2.15 5.18 -7.46
N ALA A 190 1.92 3.87 -7.66
CA ALA A 190 2.43 3.16 -8.83
C ALA A 190 1.90 3.74 -10.16
N LEU A 191 0.59 4.04 -10.24
CA LEU A 191 0.01 4.68 -11.42
C LEU A 191 0.63 6.06 -11.70
N LEU A 192 0.83 6.87 -10.65
CA LEU A 192 1.45 8.18 -10.78
C LEU A 192 2.93 8.08 -11.17
N VAL A 193 3.70 7.14 -10.60
CA VAL A 193 5.11 6.92 -10.98
C VAL A 193 5.21 6.47 -12.44
N ILE A 194 4.36 5.56 -12.91
CA ILE A 194 4.37 5.12 -14.31
C ILE A 194 4.06 6.29 -15.24
N ALA A 195 3.02 7.08 -14.94
CA ALA A 195 2.67 8.24 -15.74
C ALA A 195 3.79 9.30 -15.74
N ALA A 196 4.35 9.63 -14.57
CA ALA A 196 5.44 10.58 -14.43
C ALA A 196 6.74 10.09 -15.10
N GLY A 197 7.04 8.79 -15.02
CA GLY A 197 8.19 8.18 -15.67
C GLY A 197 8.08 8.21 -17.19
N MET A 198 6.89 7.92 -17.74
CA MET A 198 6.61 8.05 -19.16
C MET A 198 6.76 9.50 -19.63
N LEU A 199 6.20 10.45 -18.87
CA LEU A 199 6.36 11.89 -19.15
C LEU A 199 7.84 12.31 -19.10
N THR A 200 8.60 11.82 -18.12
CA THR A 200 10.04 12.08 -17.97
C THR A 200 10.81 11.59 -19.19
N GLY A 201 10.58 10.33 -19.60
CA GLY A 201 11.22 9.74 -20.77
C GLY A 201 10.92 10.48 -22.07
N ILE A 202 9.64 10.85 -22.29
CA ILE A 202 9.25 11.65 -23.47
C ILE A 202 9.91 13.03 -23.42
N THR A 203 9.91 13.70 -22.26
CA THR A 203 10.50 15.05 -22.10
C THR A 203 12.00 15.02 -22.41
N ILE A 204 12.75 14.13 -21.75
CA ILE A 204 14.20 14.00 -21.99
C ILE A 204 14.46 13.65 -23.47
N GLY A 205 13.69 12.72 -24.05
CA GLY A 205 13.83 12.32 -25.45
C GLY A 205 13.58 13.47 -26.44
N LEU A 206 12.52 14.26 -26.23
CA LEU A 206 12.20 15.41 -27.09
C LEU A 206 13.29 16.48 -27.05
N PHE A 207 13.83 16.80 -25.87
CA PHE A 207 14.92 17.76 -25.74
C PHE A 207 16.23 17.23 -26.35
N ALA A 208 16.50 15.93 -26.21
CA ALA A 208 17.67 15.31 -26.85
C ALA A 208 17.62 15.40 -28.39
N LEU A 209 16.44 15.26 -29.00
CA LEU A 209 16.26 15.37 -30.46
C LEU A 209 16.61 16.77 -31.02
N ILE A 210 16.42 17.82 -30.22
CA ILE A 210 16.80 19.20 -30.59
C ILE A 210 18.21 19.58 -30.11
N GLY A 211 19.01 18.60 -29.68
CA GLY A 211 20.40 18.79 -29.26
C GLY A 211 20.58 19.31 -27.83
N LEU A 212 19.54 19.34 -27.00
CA LEU A 212 19.61 19.77 -25.60
C LEU A 212 19.71 18.58 -24.64
N ARG A 213 20.79 18.52 -23.85
CA ARG A 213 20.99 17.50 -22.80
C ARG A 213 20.50 18.02 -21.46
N ILE A 214 19.24 17.73 -21.13
CA ILE A 214 18.61 18.20 -19.88
C ILE A 214 18.57 17.14 -18.77
N GLU A 215 19.09 15.93 -19.01
CA GLU A 215 18.92 14.77 -18.13
C GLU A 215 19.38 15.02 -16.70
N GLU A 216 20.62 15.49 -16.51
CA GLU A 216 21.19 15.77 -15.19
C GLU A 216 20.33 16.77 -14.42
N PHE A 217 20.03 17.92 -15.03
CA PHE A 217 19.14 18.93 -14.45
C PHE A 217 17.75 18.35 -14.12
N TYR A 218 17.18 17.55 -15.02
CA TYR A 218 15.84 17.00 -14.83
C TYR A 218 15.78 16.03 -13.65
N PHE A 219 16.75 15.13 -13.53
CA PHE A 219 16.81 14.21 -12.39
C PHE A 219 17.13 14.96 -11.09
N GLU A 220 18.08 15.88 -11.15
CA GLU A 220 18.57 16.61 -9.99
C GLU A 220 17.49 17.52 -9.35
N TYR A 221 16.61 18.10 -10.16
CA TYR A 221 15.61 19.06 -9.67
C TYR A 221 14.18 18.55 -9.83
N ILE A 222 13.78 18.09 -11.02
CA ILE A 222 12.37 17.73 -11.28
C ILE A 222 12.04 16.39 -10.62
N VAL A 223 12.86 15.36 -10.83
CA VAL A 223 12.63 14.02 -10.24
C VAL A 223 12.86 14.04 -8.73
N ALA A 224 13.92 14.72 -8.26
CA ALA A 224 14.22 14.82 -6.82
C ALA A 224 13.06 15.44 -6.01
N PHE A 225 12.33 16.41 -6.56
CA PHE A 225 11.12 16.96 -5.93
C PHE A 225 9.86 16.15 -6.24
N GLY A 226 9.74 15.63 -7.46
CA GLY A 226 8.54 14.92 -7.92
C GLY A 226 8.36 13.56 -7.25
N LEU A 227 9.42 12.78 -7.09
CA LEU A 227 9.36 11.42 -6.56
C LEU A 227 8.82 11.35 -5.12
N PRO A 228 9.32 12.13 -4.13
CA PRO A 228 8.75 12.11 -2.79
C PRO A 228 7.35 12.74 -2.71
N ALA A 229 6.97 13.59 -3.68
CA ALA A 229 5.62 14.15 -3.76
C ALA A 229 4.56 13.12 -4.16
N VAL A 230 4.92 12.07 -4.92
CA VAL A 230 3.98 11.06 -5.41
C VAL A 230 3.10 10.45 -4.30
N PRO A 231 3.64 9.86 -3.22
CA PRO A 231 2.81 9.29 -2.16
C PRO A 231 1.95 10.34 -1.44
N ILE A 232 2.38 11.60 -1.36
CA ILE A 232 1.60 12.68 -0.74
C ILE A 232 0.39 13.03 -1.61
N VAL A 233 0.60 13.18 -2.92
CA VAL A 233 -0.47 13.43 -3.89
C VAL A 233 -1.40 12.22 -3.99
N ALA A 234 -0.86 10.99 -4.00
CA ALA A 234 -1.64 9.76 -3.98
C ALA A 234 -2.52 9.67 -2.72
N ALA A 235 -2.01 10.05 -1.55
CA ALA A 235 -2.82 10.09 -0.33
C ALA A 235 -3.98 11.09 -0.46
N TYR A 236 -3.76 12.26 -1.04
CA TYR A 236 -4.83 13.23 -1.31
C TYR A 236 -5.89 12.65 -2.26
N LEU A 237 -5.47 12.09 -3.40
CA LEU A 237 -6.37 11.54 -4.42
C LEU A 237 -7.19 10.34 -3.87
N THR A 238 -6.55 9.42 -3.15
CA THR A 238 -7.26 8.26 -2.56
C THR A 238 -8.27 8.67 -1.50
N GLN A 239 -7.97 9.69 -0.70
CA GLN A 239 -8.86 10.13 0.37
C GLN A 239 -10.05 10.97 -0.15
N ASN A 240 -9.86 11.73 -1.22
CA ASN A 240 -10.90 12.61 -1.78
C ASN A 240 -11.66 12.00 -2.96
N ASN A 241 -11.06 11.04 -3.65
CA ASN A 241 -11.68 10.28 -4.75
C ASN A 241 -11.47 8.77 -4.57
N PRO A 242 -12.05 8.15 -3.52
CA PRO A 242 -11.82 6.73 -3.23
C PRO A 242 -12.21 5.81 -4.43
N GLN A 243 -13.19 6.21 -5.24
CA GLN A 243 -13.62 5.42 -6.40
C GLN A 243 -12.51 5.12 -7.41
N LEU A 244 -11.41 5.88 -7.41
CA LEU A 244 -10.25 5.63 -8.28
C LEU A 244 -9.57 4.29 -8.02
N VAL A 245 -9.50 3.83 -6.76
CA VAL A 245 -8.67 2.66 -6.41
C VAL A 245 -9.27 1.67 -5.43
N ASN A 246 -10.35 1.99 -4.72
CA ASN A 246 -10.91 1.12 -3.67
C ASN A 246 -11.21 -0.33 -4.11
N LYS A 247 -11.36 -0.56 -5.42
CA LYS A 247 -11.63 -1.87 -6.01
C LYS A 247 -10.41 -2.50 -6.66
N VAL A 248 -9.34 -1.76 -6.91
CA VAL A 248 -8.15 -2.25 -7.62
C VAL A 248 -7.37 -3.19 -6.73
N SER A 249 -7.03 -2.78 -5.50
CA SER A 249 -6.22 -3.58 -4.56
C SER A 249 -6.82 -4.97 -4.31
N PRO A 250 -8.14 -5.11 -4.03
CA PRO A 250 -8.74 -6.44 -3.84
C PRO A 250 -8.90 -7.25 -5.12
N VAL A 251 -9.14 -6.62 -6.27
CA VAL A 251 -9.22 -7.32 -7.56
C VAL A 251 -7.87 -7.93 -7.92
N ILE A 252 -6.77 -7.18 -7.74
CA ILE A 252 -5.41 -7.70 -7.89
C ILE A 252 -5.23 -8.90 -6.97
N ALA A 253 -5.58 -8.77 -5.68
CA ALA A 253 -5.43 -9.87 -4.74
C ALA A 253 -6.22 -11.13 -5.15
N LYS A 254 -7.44 -10.97 -5.66
CA LYS A 254 -8.27 -12.09 -6.12
C LYS A 254 -7.72 -12.81 -7.35
N ILE A 255 -7.11 -12.06 -8.28
CA ILE A 255 -6.48 -12.63 -9.48
C ILE A 255 -5.16 -13.32 -9.13
N PHE A 256 -4.33 -12.68 -8.31
CA PHE A 256 -2.99 -13.17 -8.01
C PHE A 256 -2.96 -14.27 -6.95
N SER A 257 -3.91 -14.32 -6.00
CA SER A 257 -3.95 -15.38 -4.97
C SER A 257 -3.91 -16.81 -5.54
N PRO A 258 -4.78 -17.22 -6.50
CA PRO A 258 -4.71 -18.56 -7.09
C PRO A 258 -3.44 -18.77 -7.92
N LEU A 259 -2.96 -17.74 -8.63
CA LEU A 259 -1.74 -17.82 -9.42
C LEU A 259 -0.51 -18.08 -8.54
N VAL A 260 -0.39 -17.33 -7.44
CA VAL A 260 0.68 -17.50 -6.46
C VAL A 260 0.59 -18.85 -5.77
N LEU A 261 -0.62 -19.34 -5.44
CA LEU A 261 -0.80 -20.69 -4.92
C LEU A 261 -0.25 -21.75 -5.88
N VAL A 262 -0.64 -21.70 -7.16
CA VAL A 262 -0.15 -22.64 -8.18
C VAL A 262 1.38 -22.55 -8.31
N MET A 263 1.91 -21.33 -8.38
CA MET A 263 3.35 -21.09 -8.44
C MET A 263 4.08 -21.70 -7.25
N LEU A 264 3.60 -21.50 -6.02
CA LEU A 264 4.25 -22.03 -4.81
C LEU A 264 4.22 -23.55 -4.74
N VAL A 265 3.12 -24.18 -5.15
CA VAL A 265 3.02 -25.64 -5.21
C VAL A 265 4.01 -26.20 -6.24
N ILE A 266 4.07 -25.62 -7.43
CA ILE A 266 5.04 -26.01 -8.47
C ILE A 266 6.47 -25.81 -7.96
N TYR A 267 6.74 -24.67 -7.34
CA TYR A 267 8.07 -24.34 -6.83
C TYR A 267 8.54 -25.29 -5.73
N LEU A 268 7.68 -25.64 -4.78
CA LEU A 268 7.99 -26.65 -3.76
C LEU A 268 8.30 -28.02 -4.40
N GLY A 269 7.51 -28.43 -5.40
CA GLY A 269 7.79 -29.64 -6.17
C GLY A 269 9.13 -29.59 -6.90
N ALA A 270 9.45 -28.44 -7.50
CA ALA A 270 10.70 -28.21 -8.21
C ALA A 270 11.92 -28.25 -7.28
N ILE A 271 11.83 -27.72 -6.06
CA ILE A 271 12.90 -27.83 -5.05
C ILE A 271 13.19 -29.30 -4.78
N ILE A 272 12.15 -30.09 -4.47
CA ILE A 272 12.30 -31.53 -4.18
C ILE A 272 12.92 -32.26 -5.37
N TYR A 273 12.46 -31.97 -6.59
CA TYR A 273 12.96 -32.59 -7.81
C TYR A 273 14.42 -32.21 -8.12
N SER A 274 14.79 -30.94 -7.94
CA SER A 274 16.11 -30.43 -8.28
C SER A 274 17.22 -30.90 -7.31
N GLY A 275 16.85 -31.35 -6.11
CA GLY A 275 17.80 -31.69 -5.04
C GLY A 275 18.69 -30.52 -4.60
N LYS A 276 18.41 -29.29 -5.04
CA LYS A 276 19.15 -28.10 -4.60
C LYS A 276 18.86 -27.83 -3.13
N ASP A 277 19.91 -27.47 -2.41
CA ASP A 277 19.85 -27.17 -0.99
C ASP A 277 19.47 -25.69 -0.74
N PRO A 278 18.23 -25.39 -0.28
CA PRO A 278 17.82 -24.03 0.02
C PRO A 278 18.52 -23.44 1.27
N TYR A 279 19.21 -24.28 2.06
CA TYR A 279 19.76 -23.88 3.35
C TYR A 279 21.00 -22.98 3.21
N ASN A 280 21.71 -23.03 2.07
CA ASN A 280 22.98 -22.35 1.86
C ASN A 280 22.92 -21.06 1.02
N ASP A 281 21.81 -20.80 0.32
CA ASP A 281 21.66 -19.62 -0.53
C ASP A 281 21.01 -18.42 0.21
N ARG A 282 21.73 -17.30 0.37
CA ARG A 282 21.21 -16.09 1.04
C ARG A 282 20.14 -15.38 0.21
N GLU A 283 20.27 -15.36 -1.10
CA GLU A 283 19.32 -14.71 -1.99
C GLU A 283 17.98 -15.44 -1.95
N PHE A 284 18.04 -16.77 -1.88
CA PHE A 284 16.88 -17.63 -1.69
C PHE A 284 16.07 -17.24 -0.44
N LEU A 285 16.73 -17.08 0.72
CA LEU A 285 16.04 -16.68 1.96
C LEU A 285 15.46 -15.27 1.90
N LEU A 286 16.15 -14.33 1.24
CA LEU A 286 15.64 -12.97 1.07
C LEU A 286 14.37 -12.96 0.20
N LEU A 287 14.38 -13.68 -0.93
CA LEU A 287 13.23 -13.79 -1.83
C LEU A 287 12.02 -14.41 -1.13
N PHE A 288 12.23 -15.42 -0.29
CA PHE A 288 11.14 -15.99 0.52
C PHE A 288 10.57 -15.00 1.53
N ASN A 289 11.38 -14.21 2.23
CA ASN A 289 10.84 -13.19 3.13
C ASN A 289 9.97 -12.16 2.39
N VAL A 290 10.42 -11.71 1.21
CA VAL A 290 9.64 -10.79 0.36
C VAL A 290 8.33 -11.45 -0.08
N LEU A 291 8.38 -12.70 -0.52
CA LEU A 291 7.22 -13.51 -0.87
C LEU A 291 6.23 -13.63 0.32
N LEU A 292 6.71 -13.89 1.54
CA LEU A 292 5.85 -14.02 2.73
C LEU A 292 5.07 -12.73 3.00
N ILE A 293 5.74 -11.57 2.90
CA ILE A 293 5.09 -10.27 3.02
C ILE A 293 4.04 -10.10 1.91
N GLY A 294 4.40 -10.45 0.67
CA GLY A 294 3.50 -10.39 -0.48
C GLY A 294 2.25 -11.26 -0.32
N VAL A 295 2.40 -12.52 0.11
CA VAL A 295 1.27 -13.43 0.35
C VAL A 295 0.38 -12.92 1.48
N MET A 296 0.96 -12.41 2.57
CA MET A 296 0.18 -11.82 3.67
C MET A 296 -0.64 -10.63 3.18
N ALA A 297 -0.07 -9.77 2.34
CA ALA A 297 -0.78 -8.67 1.70
C ALA A 297 -1.91 -9.17 0.78
N LEU A 298 -1.67 -10.20 -0.05
CA LEU A 298 -2.71 -10.81 -0.90
C LEU A 298 -3.88 -11.35 -0.09
N ILE A 299 -3.61 -12.10 0.99
CA ILE A 299 -4.65 -12.62 1.89
C ILE A 299 -5.45 -11.46 2.49
N PHE A 300 -4.76 -10.44 3.01
CA PHE A 300 -5.40 -9.26 3.58
C PHE A 300 -6.34 -8.56 2.58
N PHE A 301 -5.86 -8.22 1.39
CA PHE A 301 -6.64 -7.48 0.39
C PHE A 301 -7.79 -8.33 -0.18
N SER A 302 -7.62 -9.65 -0.30
CA SER A 302 -8.69 -10.55 -0.75
C SER A 302 -9.82 -10.67 0.29
N VAL A 303 -9.47 -10.71 1.59
CA VAL A 303 -10.42 -10.69 2.70
C VAL A 303 -11.15 -9.35 2.80
N ALA A 304 -10.45 -8.24 2.55
CA ALA A 304 -10.99 -6.89 2.64
C ALA A 304 -12.18 -6.63 1.69
N GLU A 305 -12.23 -7.25 0.52
CA GLU A 305 -13.38 -7.16 -0.42
C GLU A 305 -14.49 -8.16 -0.08
N SER A 306 -14.11 -9.36 0.35
CA SER A 306 -15.04 -10.44 0.66
C SER A 306 -15.94 -10.15 1.86
N SER A 307 -15.63 -9.12 2.67
CA SER A 307 -16.49 -8.67 3.77
C SER A 307 -17.77 -7.95 3.32
N ASN A 308 -17.79 -7.38 2.11
CA ASN A 308 -18.88 -6.50 1.65
C ASN A 308 -19.89 -7.18 0.71
N LYS A 309 -19.62 -8.41 0.28
CA LYS A 309 -20.52 -9.21 -0.56
C LYS A 309 -20.46 -10.65 -0.07
N SER A 310 -21.60 -11.35 -0.08
CA SER A 310 -21.68 -12.79 0.16
C SER A 310 -20.82 -13.54 -0.89
N GLY A 311 -19.51 -13.63 -0.63
CA GLY A 311 -18.54 -14.19 -1.55
C GLY A 311 -18.74 -15.69 -1.71
N ALA A 312 -18.54 -16.18 -2.94
CA ALA A 312 -18.54 -17.61 -3.24
C ALA A 312 -17.53 -18.33 -2.33
N ALA A 313 -17.97 -19.42 -1.69
CA ALA A 313 -17.16 -20.22 -0.77
C ALA A 313 -15.81 -20.66 -1.36
N SER A 314 -15.70 -20.75 -2.69
CA SER A 314 -14.46 -21.11 -3.40
C SER A 314 -13.30 -20.14 -3.18
N GLY A 315 -13.55 -18.84 -3.02
CA GLY A 315 -12.48 -17.85 -2.81
C GLY A 315 -11.75 -18.06 -1.48
N VAL A 316 -12.49 -18.42 -0.43
CA VAL A 316 -11.94 -18.67 0.91
C VAL A 316 -11.07 -19.92 0.92
N TRP A 317 -11.44 -20.95 0.17
CA TRP A 317 -10.64 -22.16 0.01
C TRP A 317 -9.28 -21.89 -0.66
N VAL A 318 -9.23 -21.04 -1.69
CA VAL A 318 -7.97 -20.62 -2.32
C VAL A 318 -7.06 -19.93 -1.31
N LEU A 319 -7.60 -18.99 -0.52
CA LEU A 319 -6.83 -18.29 0.51
C LEU A 319 -6.35 -19.24 1.61
N LEU A 320 -7.18 -20.20 2.02
CA LEU A 320 -6.81 -21.20 3.00
C LEU A 320 -5.63 -22.04 2.49
N LEU A 321 -5.73 -22.61 1.29
CA LEU A 321 -4.66 -23.40 0.68
C LEU A 321 -3.38 -22.56 0.49
N LEU A 322 -3.51 -21.32 0.04
CA LEU A 322 -2.40 -20.39 -0.08
C LEU A 322 -1.71 -20.18 1.27
N SER A 323 -2.48 -19.96 2.34
CA SER A 323 -1.93 -19.79 3.69
C SER A 323 -1.21 -21.06 4.18
N VAL A 324 -1.77 -22.25 3.95
CA VAL A 324 -1.16 -23.54 4.35
C VAL A 324 0.15 -23.78 3.63
N VAL A 325 0.18 -23.61 2.30
CA VAL A 325 1.43 -23.74 1.52
C VAL A 325 2.47 -22.73 1.98
N THR A 326 2.04 -21.52 2.31
CA THR A 326 2.93 -20.46 2.80
C THR A 326 3.49 -20.76 4.20
N VAL A 327 2.72 -21.43 5.07
CA VAL A 327 3.23 -21.94 6.37
C VAL A 327 4.35 -22.95 6.13
N VAL A 328 4.21 -23.85 5.17
CA VAL A 328 5.27 -24.82 4.81
C VAL A 328 6.52 -24.10 4.31
N VAL A 329 6.36 -23.14 3.38
CA VAL A 329 7.48 -22.33 2.87
C VAL A 329 8.19 -21.58 4.00
N ASN A 330 7.44 -20.95 4.90
CA ASN A 330 8.02 -20.26 6.05
C ASN A 330 8.73 -21.22 7.01
N GLY A 331 8.21 -22.44 7.18
CA GLY A 331 8.87 -23.50 7.94
C GLY A 331 10.24 -23.87 7.37
N ILE A 332 10.36 -23.96 6.05
CA ILE A 332 11.65 -24.19 5.35
C ILE A 332 12.60 -23.00 5.54
N ALA A 333 12.10 -21.77 5.45
CA ALA A 333 12.91 -20.58 5.69
C ALA A 333 13.43 -20.53 7.14
N LEU A 334 12.59 -20.90 8.11
CA LEU A 334 12.96 -20.99 9.52
C LEU A 334 13.96 -22.10 9.82
N SER A 335 13.82 -23.28 9.21
CA SER A 335 14.80 -24.35 9.38
C SER A 335 16.16 -23.94 8.79
N ALA A 336 16.16 -23.30 7.63
CA ALA A 336 17.36 -22.79 6.98
C ALA A 336 18.11 -21.73 7.80
N ILE A 337 17.40 -20.72 8.34
CA ILE A 337 18.07 -19.71 9.18
C ILE A 337 18.54 -20.30 10.52
N SER A 338 17.80 -21.25 11.09
CA SER A 338 18.19 -21.94 12.33
C SER A 338 19.47 -22.76 12.14
N PHE A 339 19.57 -23.47 11.01
CA PHE A 339 20.76 -24.21 10.63
C PHE A 339 21.98 -23.29 10.50
N ARG A 340 21.85 -22.15 9.80
CA ARG A 340 22.94 -21.17 9.68
C ARG A 340 23.37 -20.57 11.01
N ILE A 341 22.43 -20.33 11.92
CA ILE A 341 22.76 -19.84 13.27
C ILE A 341 23.55 -20.92 14.03
N SER A 342 23.16 -22.19 13.90
CA SER A 342 23.87 -23.31 14.53
C SER A 342 25.27 -23.52 13.95
N GLU A 343 25.44 -23.41 12.64
CA GLU A 343 26.74 -23.67 11.99
C GLU A 343 27.68 -22.47 12.03
N TRP A 344 27.17 -21.28 11.77
CA TRP A 344 27.99 -20.08 11.54
C TRP A 344 27.84 -19.02 12.63
N GLY A 345 27.10 -19.33 13.70
CA GLY A 345 26.90 -18.46 14.86
C GLY A 345 25.82 -17.38 14.70
N ILE A 346 25.65 -16.60 15.76
CA ILE A 346 24.66 -15.53 15.85
C ILE A 346 25.20 -14.25 15.22
N THR A 347 24.44 -13.65 14.30
CA THR A 347 24.71 -12.31 13.77
C THR A 347 23.44 -11.45 13.85
N PRO A 348 23.54 -10.10 13.89
CA PRO A 348 22.36 -9.23 13.98
C PRO A 348 21.34 -9.54 12.88
N ASN A 349 21.81 -9.69 11.65
CA ASN A 349 20.98 -10.01 10.49
C ASN A 349 20.28 -11.37 10.62
N ARG A 350 20.99 -12.43 11.05
CA ARG A 350 20.38 -13.75 11.22
C ARG A 350 19.30 -13.76 12.29
N VAL A 351 19.52 -13.05 13.40
CA VAL A 351 18.52 -12.91 14.47
C VAL A 351 17.31 -12.09 14.00
N ALA A 352 17.54 -11.01 13.25
CA ALA A 352 16.45 -10.20 12.69
C ALA A 352 15.55 -11.03 11.75
N VAL A 353 16.18 -11.78 10.84
CA VAL A 353 15.47 -12.65 9.90
C VAL A 353 14.75 -13.78 10.63
N MET A 354 15.39 -14.43 11.60
CA MET A 354 14.76 -15.50 12.40
C MET A 354 13.53 -14.97 13.15
N GLY A 355 13.66 -13.86 13.88
CA GLY A 355 12.53 -13.28 14.61
C GLY A 355 11.41 -12.81 13.68
N GLY A 356 11.75 -12.19 12.54
CA GLY A 356 10.77 -11.83 11.51
C GLY A 356 9.99 -13.04 11.00
N ASN A 357 10.67 -14.14 10.67
CA ASN A 357 10.01 -15.37 10.20
C ASN A 357 9.17 -16.04 11.30
N VAL A 358 9.62 -16.05 12.56
CA VAL A 358 8.83 -16.58 13.69
C VAL A 358 7.54 -15.77 13.86
N LEU A 359 7.64 -14.45 13.82
CA LEU A 359 6.47 -13.58 13.93
C LEU A 359 5.50 -13.77 12.77
N MET A 360 6.02 -13.87 11.54
CA MET A 360 5.23 -14.20 10.36
C MET A 360 4.58 -15.58 10.46
N LEU A 361 5.27 -16.58 11.02
CA LEU A 361 4.74 -17.94 11.18
C LEU A 361 3.55 -17.94 12.13
N VAL A 362 3.71 -17.36 13.31
CA VAL A 362 2.64 -17.28 14.31
C VAL A 362 1.45 -16.52 13.75
N HIS A 363 1.70 -15.38 13.09
CA HIS A 363 0.63 -14.61 12.46
C HIS A 363 -0.10 -15.40 11.38
N LEU A 364 0.65 -16.07 10.51
CA LEU A 364 0.10 -16.85 9.41
C LEU A 364 -0.69 -18.05 9.93
N LEU A 365 -0.23 -18.75 10.98
CA LEU A 365 -0.98 -19.81 11.63
C LEU A 365 -2.32 -19.32 12.19
N ILE A 366 -2.35 -18.15 12.84
CA ILE A 366 -3.60 -17.53 13.32
C ILE A 366 -4.54 -17.26 12.14
N VAL A 367 -4.02 -16.65 11.07
CA VAL A 367 -4.79 -16.35 9.85
C VAL A 367 -5.31 -17.63 9.19
N THR A 368 -4.49 -18.68 9.10
CA THR A 368 -4.88 -20.01 8.58
C THR A 368 -6.02 -20.62 9.40
N VAL A 369 -5.95 -20.57 10.73
CA VAL A 369 -7.04 -21.06 11.59
C VAL A 369 -8.33 -20.26 11.38
N MET A 370 -8.25 -18.94 11.23
CA MET A 370 -9.42 -18.11 10.95
C MET A 370 -10.00 -18.36 9.55
N LEU A 371 -9.14 -18.53 8.53
CA LEU A 371 -9.56 -18.91 7.18
C LEU A 371 -10.21 -20.30 7.17
N PHE A 372 -9.72 -21.25 7.96
CA PHE A 372 -10.34 -22.56 8.11
C PHE A 372 -11.73 -22.46 8.73
N LYS A 373 -11.91 -21.66 9.79
CA LYS A 373 -13.22 -21.39 10.38
C LYS A 373 -14.16 -20.71 9.38
N ALA A 374 -13.66 -19.76 8.60
CA ALA A 374 -14.45 -19.08 7.57
C ALA A 374 -14.84 -20.04 6.42
N ALA A 375 -13.92 -20.87 5.93
CA ALA A 375 -14.16 -21.85 4.86
C ALA A 375 -15.20 -22.92 5.29
N THR A 376 -15.17 -23.32 6.56
CA THR A 376 -16.13 -24.26 7.16
C THR A 376 -17.42 -23.59 7.65
N ARG A 377 -17.64 -22.30 7.35
CA ARG A 377 -18.79 -21.48 7.77
C ARG A 377 -19.01 -21.39 9.29
N LYS A 378 -17.96 -21.62 10.08
CA LYS A 378 -17.96 -21.51 11.55
C LYS A 378 -17.66 -20.09 12.05
N ALA A 379 -17.19 -19.20 11.18
CA ALA A 379 -16.93 -17.79 11.47
C ALA A 379 -17.15 -16.92 10.23
N ALA A 380 -17.39 -15.63 10.43
CA ALA A 380 -17.46 -14.65 9.35
C ALA A 380 -16.05 -14.33 8.82
N ILE A 381 -15.94 -14.01 7.53
CA ILE A 381 -14.64 -13.63 6.92
C ILE A 381 -14.05 -12.34 7.51
N THR A 382 -14.91 -11.50 8.10
CA THR A 382 -14.51 -10.29 8.83
C THR A 382 -13.59 -10.60 10.01
N GLU A 383 -13.75 -11.75 10.66
CA GLU A 383 -12.89 -12.18 11.77
C GLU A 383 -11.45 -12.44 11.31
N VAL A 384 -11.25 -12.88 10.05
CA VAL A 384 -9.91 -13.03 9.46
C VAL A 384 -9.22 -11.65 9.39
N GLY A 385 -9.91 -10.63 8.87
CA GLY A 385 -9.38 -9.27 8.79
C GLY A 385 -9.06 -8.68 10.17
N ARG A 386 -9.90 -8.95 11.16
CA ARG A 386 -9.68 -8.54 12.54
C ARG A 386 -8.43 -9.19 13.14
N SER A 387 -8.21 -10.49 12.89
CA SER A 387 -7.01 -11.19 13.38
C SER A 387 -5.72 -10.58 12.82
N ILE A 388 -5.73 -10.16 11.54
CA ILE A 388 -4.58 -9.52 10.89
C ILE A 388 -4.20 -8.21 11.60
N VAL A 389 -5.21 -7.39 11.86
CA VAL A 389 -5.04 -6.08 12.49
C VAL A 389 -4.59 -6.19 13.94
N LEU A 390 -5.08 -7.18 14.68
CA LEU A 390 -4.72 -7.38 16.09
C LEU A 390 -3.26 -7.80 16.28
N TYR A 391 -2.61 -8.33 15.24
CA TYR A 391 -1.22 -8.76 15.30
C TYR A 391 -0.21 -7.62 15.00
N ILE A 392 -0.65 -6.49 14.42
CA ILE A 392 0.22 -5.34 14.09
C ILE A 392 1.07 -4.85 15.30
N PRO A 393 0.53 -4.71 16.53
CA PRO A 393 1.33 -4.29 17.68
C PRO A 393 2.52 -5.21 17.99
N VAL A 394 2.42 -6.51 17.66
CA VAL A 394 3.51 -7.46 17.84
C VAL A 394 4.66 -7.17 16.87
N TYR A 395 4.35 -6.87 15.60
CA TYR A 395 5.36 -6.41 14.63
C TYR A 395 5.99 -5.09 15.07
N PHE A 396 5.18 -4.14 15.55
CA PHE A 396 5.68 -2.87 16.06
C PHE A 396 6.71 -3.07 17.18
N PHE A 397 6.40 -3.92 18.15
CA PHE A 397 7.33 -4.23 19.24
C PHE A 397 8.65 -4.81 18.73
N TRP A 398 8.59 -5.73 17.76
CA TRP A 398 9.77 -6.28 17.13
C TRP A 398 10.59 -5.23 16.37
N THR A 399 9.92 -4.36 15.62
CA THR A 399 10.57 -3.25 14.92
C THR A 399 11.30 -2.33 15.90
N VAL A 400 10.69 -2.00 17.05
CA VAL A 400 11.34 -1.21 18.11
C VAL A 400 12.60 -1.91 18.63
N VAL A 401 12.52 -3.22 18.88
CA VAL A 401 13.67 -4.02 19.33
C VAL A 401 14.81 -3.98 18.30
N VAL A 402 14.51 -4.18 17.02
CA VAL A 402 15.53 -4.16 15.96
C VAL A 402 16.12 -2.76 15.76
N VAL A 403 15.31 -1.71 15.80
CA VAL A 403 15.81 -0.33 15.59
C VAL A 403 16.67 0.14 16.77
N PHE A 404 16.20 -0.05 18.01
CA PHE A 404 16.82 0.56 19.18
C PHE A 404 17.74 -0.37 19.97
N LEU A 405 17.41 -1.67 20.08
CA LEU A 405 18.17 -2.58 20.93
C LEU A 405 19.30 -3.28 20.17
N PHE A 406 19.11 -3.65 18.90
CA PHE A 406 20.13 -4.38 18.15
C PHE A 406 21.46 -3.62 18.03
N PRO A 407 21.49 -2.32 17.68
CA PRO A 407 22.74 -1.56 17.66
C PRO A 407 23.49 -1.63 18.99
N ILE A 408 22.79 -1.59 20.12
CA ILE A 408 23.41 -1.66 21.46
C ILE A 408 23.89 -3.08 21.77
N MET A 409 23.03 -4.09 21.56
CA MET A 409 23.30 -5.49 21.91
C MET A 409 24.47 -6.10 21.12
N PHE A 410 24.65 -5.68 19.86
CA PHE A 410 25.73 -6.16 19.01
C PHE A 410 26.93 -5.19 18.93
N GLY A 411 26.95 -4.16 19.78
CA GLY A 411 28.09 -3.23 19.88
C GLY A 411 28.32 -2.40 18.62
N PHE A 412 27.23 -1.99 17.97
CA PHE A 412 27.20 -1.21 16.72
C PHE A 412 27.92 -1.89 15.56
N LYS A 413 27.91 -3.23 15.51
CA LYS A 413 28.48 -4.03 14.43
C LYS A 413 27.43 -4.57 13.47
#